data_AF-A0A534RTD7-F1
#
_entry.id   AF-A0A534RTD7-F1
#
_cell.length_a   1.000
_cell.length_b   1.000
_cell.length_c   1.000
_cell.angle_alpha   90.00
_cell.angle_beta   90.00
_cell.angle_gamma   90.00
#
_symmetry.space_group_name_H-M   'P 1'
#
loop_
_entity.id
_entity.type
_entity.pdbx_description
1 polymer ?
#
loop_
_entity_poly.entity_id
_entity_poly.type
_entity_poly.pdbx_seq_one_letter_code
_entity_poly.pdbx_strand_id
1 'polypeptide(L)'
;MRSYRRLRRGLMVALALGTAAPAGLRASGTSPALALSAAAGAAVDGQRSVTLDGSFDFANAVQVAYPLNLVVFQGSRFVRYRVPGTAVAGDSPELADGDLAASEIDTFGQEGSAAAAGVRIVTLIADRVRVALPAGFPAGPTRAVLYAVVPDGNVLSNPIDFTLP
;
A
#
# COMPACT_ATOMS: atom_id res chain seq x y z
N MET A 1 83.38 18.09 -1.71
CA MET A 1 82.81 18.18 -0.35
C MET A 1 82.50 19.64 -0.03
N ARG A 2 81.22 20.02 -0.05
CA ARG A 2 80.74 21.33 0.45
C ARG A 2 79.42 21.11 1.18
N SER A 3 79.47 21.36 2.48
CA SER A 3 78.41 21.15 3.44
C SER A 3 77.68 22.48 3.66
N TYR A 4 76.37 22.56 3.39
CA TYR A 4 75.53 23.64 3.90
C TYR A 4 74.17 23.13 4.41
N ARG A 5 74.12 23.07 5.74
CA ARG A 5 73.04 23.38 6.69
C ARG A 5 71.60 23.47 6.18
N ARG A 6 70.79 22.56 6.75
CA ARG A 6 69.42 22.69 7.28
C ARG A 6 68.65 23.97 6.92
N LEU A 7 67.49 23.77 6.28
CA LEU A 7 66.34 24.67 6.38
C LEU A 7 65.08 23.84 6.61
N ARG A 8 64.62 23.86 7.86
CA ARG A 8 63.24 23.54 8.25
C ARG A 8 62.34 24.60 7.63
N ARG A 9 61.40 24.20 6.77
CA ARG A 9 60.16 24.95 6.52
C ARG A 9 59.04 23.94 6.37
N GLY A 10 58.12 23.98 7.34
CA GLY A 10 56.89 23.20 7.29
C GLY A 10 56.01 23.70 6.15
N LEU A 11 55.26 22.78 5.57
CA LEU A 11 54.08 23.08 4.79
C LEU A 11 53.01 22.07 5.19
N MET A 12 52.09 22.51 6.04
CA MET A 12 50.77 21.91 6.12
C MET A 12 50.14 22.05 4.74
N VAL A 13 49.80 20.94 4.09
CA VAL A 13 48.85 20.95 2.98
C VAL A 13 47.54 20.40 3.52
N ALA A 14 46.58 21.30 3.58
CA ALA A 14 45.25 21.09 4.12
C ALA A 14 44.50 20.01 3.36
N LEU A 15 43.74 19.26 4.16
CA LEU A 15 42.67 18.36 3.78
C LEU A 15 41.64 19.11 2.92
N ALA A 16 41.58 18.80 1.63
CA ALA A 16 40.47 19.18 0.77
C ALA A 16 40.02 17.95 -0.03
N LEU A 17 39.49 16.94 0.69
CA LEU A 17 38.56 16.02 0.05
C LEU A 17 37.27 16.80 -0.18
N GLY A 18 37.20 17.45 -1.34
CA GLY A 18 35.94 17.92 -1.90
C GLY A 18 35.04 16.72 -2.03
N THR A 19 34.12 16.58 -1.08
CA THR A 19 32.99 15.67 -1.16
C THR A 19 32.13 16.13 -2.34
N ALA A 20 32.46 15.64 -3.53
CA ALA A 20 31.50 15.58 -4.63
C ALA A 20 30.42 14.60 -4.19
N ALA A 21 29.49 15.08 -3.36
CA ALA A 21 28.24 14.39 -3.13
C ALA A 21 27.55 14.28 -4.49
N PRO A 22 27.20 13.08 -4.97
CA PRO A 22 26.34 12.96 -6.13
C PRO A 22 24.96 13.51 -5.73
N ALA A 23 24.75 14.80 -5.99
CA ALA A 23 23.44 15.42 -6.03
C ALA A 23 22.69 14.85 -7.23
N GLY A 24 22.11 13.66 -7.05
CA GLY A 24 21.50 12.94 -8.15
C GLY A 24 21.16 11.49 -7.88
N LEU A 25 21.10 11.05 -6.61
CA LEU A 25 20.26 9.90 -6.28
C LEU A 25 18.82 10.40 -6.27
N ARG A 26 18.21 10.49 -7.46
CA ARG A 26 16.77 10.31 -7.54
C ARG A 26 16.53 8.92 -6.98
N ALA A 27 15.91 8.84 -5.80
CA ALA A 27 15.29 7.61 -5.37
C ALA A 27 14.44 7.16 -6.56
N SER A 28 14.83 6.04 -7.18
CA SER A 28 13.99 5.37 -8.15
C SER A 28 12.80 4.90 -7.34
N GLY A 29 11.78 5.75 -7.23
CA GLY A 29 10.49 5.41 -6.68
C GLY A 29 9.93 4.33 -7.58
N THR A 30 10.20 3.08 -7.25
CA THR A 30 9.57 1.95 -7.93
C THR A 30 8.10 2.04 -7.54
N SER A 31 7.26 2.52 -8.45
CA SER A 31 5.81 2.49 -8.26
C SER A 31 5.41 1.06 -7.88
N PRO A 32 4.61 0.88 -6.83
CA PRO A 32 4.27 -0.46 -6.35
C PRO A 32 3.55 -1.26 -7.43
N ALA A 33 3.97 -2.52 -7.62
CA ALA A 33 3.31 -3.43 -8.55
C ALA A 33 2.10 -4.09 -7.88
N LEU A 34 0.93 -3.48 -8.05
CA LEU A 34 -0.33 -3.96 -7.49
C LEU A 34 -1.16 -4.69 -8.56
N ALA A 35 -1.48 -5.95 -8.32
CA ALA A 35 -2.32 -6.75 -9.21
C ALA A 35 -3.12 -7.79 -8.42
N LEU A 36 -4.40 -7.93 -8.73
CA LEU A 36 -5.26 -8.98 -8.20
C LEU A 36 -5.46 -10.06 -9.27
N SER A 37 -5.24 -11.32 -8.91
CA SER A 37 -5.25 -12.45 -9.84
C SER A 37 -6.38 -13.45 -9.58
N ALA A 38 -6.78 -13.62 -8.33
CA ALA A 38 -7.91 -14.44 -7.95
C ALA A 38 -8.60 -13.90 -6.69
N ALA A 39 -9.90 -14.16 -6.58
CA ALA A 39 -10.68 -13.82 -5.40
C ALA A 39 -11.72 -14.93 -5.14
N ALA A 40 -11.85 -15.33 -3.88
CA ALA A 40 -12.79 -16.37 -3.46
C ALA A 40 -13.51 -15.96 -2.16
N GLY A 41 -14.82 -15.84 -2.25
CA GLY A 41 -15.70 -15.64 -1.10
C GLY A 41 -15.92 -16.94 -0.31
N ALA A 42 -16.01 -16.84 1.01
CA ALA A 42 -16.33 -17.95 1.89
C ALA A 42 -17.19 -17.46 3.06
N ALA A 43 -17.98 -18.36 3.63
CA ALA A 43 -18.71 -18.11 4.87
C ALA A 43 -18.39 -19.22 5.88
N VAL A 44 -18.04 -18.83 7.11
CA VAL A 44 -17.80 -19.74 8.24
C VAL A 44 -18.53 -19.16 9.44
N ASP A 45 -19.33 -19.98 10.12
CA ASP A 45 -20.10 -19.60 11.32
C ASP A 45 -20.94 -18.32 11.13
N GLY A 46 -21.51 -18.13 9.94
CA GLY A 46 -22.34 -16.96 9.60
C GLY A 46 -21.55 -15.69 9.28
N GLN A 47 -20.21 -15.71 9.39
CA GLN A 47 -19.34 -14.61 9.02
C GLN A 47 -18.71 -14.83 7.65
N ARG A 48 -18.83 -13.82 6.78
CA ARG A 48 -18.22 -13.84 5.44
C ARG A 48 -16.75 -13.45 5.49
N SER A 49 -15.97 -14.04 4.60
CA SER A 49 -14.58 -13.73 4.37
C SER A 49 -14.29 -13.77 2.88
N VAL A 50 -13.21 -13.11 2.47
CA VAL A 50 -12.68 -13.24 1.12
C VAL A 50 -11.18 -13.52 1.20
N THR A 51 -10.73 -14.42 0.35
CA THR A 51 -9.30 -14.64 0.07
C THR A 51 -9.01 -14.05 -1.30
N LEU A 52 -7.98 -13.21 -1.38
CA LEU A 52 -7.48 -12.64 -2.64
C LEU A 52 -6.02 -13.01 -2.82
N ASP A 53 -5.68 -13.41 -4.05
CA ASP A 53 -4.33 -13.74 -4.48
C ASP A 53 -3.85 -12.69 -5.48
N GLY A 54 -2.57 -12.33 -5.43
CA GLY A 54 -2.05 -11.26 -6.27
C GLY A 54 -0.62 -10.82 -5.97
N SER A 55 -0.23 -9.71 -6.58
CA SER A 55 0.99 -8.96 -6.25
C SER A 55 0.57 -7.71 -5.47
N PHE A 56 1.10 -7.57 -4.25
CA PHE A 56 0.69 -6.51 -3.33
C PHE A 56 1.84 -5.57 -2.94
N ASP A 57 3.05 -5.86 -3.41
CA ASP A 57 4.27 -5.13 -3.09
C ASP A 57 4.55 -4.95 -1.57
N PHE A 58 4.10 -5.92 -0.76
CA PHE A 58 4.17 -5.81 0.72
C PHE A 58 5.58 -5.57 1.27
N ALA A 59 6.61 -6.13 0.64
CA ALA A 59 7.99 -5.95 1.08
C ALA A 59 8.39 -4.46 1.06
N ASN A 60 8.01 -3.74 0.01
CA ASN A 60 8.25 -2.31 -0.09
C ASN A 60 7.26 -1.52 0.77
N ALA A 61 6.00 -1.95 0.91
CA ALA A 61 5.05 -1.31 1.81
C ALA A 61 5.57 -1.26 3.27
N VAL A 62 6.24 -2.32 3.73
CA VAL A 62 6.84 -2.37 5.08
C VAL A 62 8.14 -1.56 5.16
N GLN A 63 9.00 -1.63 4.14
CA GLN A 63 10.32 -0.97 4.17
C GLN A 63 10.24 0.55 3.91
N VAL A 64 9.34 0.96 3.02
CA VAL A 64 9.13 2.35 2.59
C VAL A 64 7.94 2.99 3.33
N ALA A 65 7.16 2.19 4.07
CA ALA A 65 6.07 2.62 4.94
C ALA A 65 4.95 3.41 4.22
N TYR A 66 4.62 3.06 2.97
CA TYR A 66 3.46 3.65 2.30
C TYR A 66 2.16 2.95 2.72
N PRO A 67 1.02 3.66 2.82
CA PRO A 67 -0.26 3.06 3.16
C PRO A 67 -0.81 2.21 2.01
N LEU A 68 -0.95 0.90 2.23
CA LEU A 68 -1.61 -0.02 1.31
C LEU A 68 -3.04 -0.28 1.77
N ASN A 69 -3.99 -0.25 0.85
CA ASN A 69 -5.41 -0.37 1.14
C ASN A 69 -6.04 -1.43 0.24
N LEU A 70 -6.76 -2.37 0.84
CA LEU A 70 -7.65 -3.30 0.15
C LEU A 70 -9.08 -2.85 0.35
N VAL A 71 -9.82 -2.65 -0.73
CA VAL A 71 -11.24 -2.30 -0.70
C VAL A 71 -12.05 -3.50 -1.19
N VAL A 72 -13.09 -3.85 -0.46
CA VAL A 72 -14.11 -4.83 -0.84
C VAL A 72 -15.46 -4.12 -0.81
N PHE A 73 -16.21 -4.16 -1.90
CA PHE A 73 -17.45 -3.39 -2.02
C PHE A 73 -18.55 -4.09 -2.84
N GLN A 74 -19.79 -3.69 -2.54
CA GLN A 74 -21.01 -4.09 -3.25
C GLN A 74 -21.90 -2.84 -3.41
N GLY A 75 -22.04 -2.35 -4.64
CA GLY A 75 -22.62 -1.02 -4.88
C GLY A 75 -21.81 0.05 -4.12
N SER A 76 -22.49 0.97 -3.44
CA SER A 76 -21.85 2.01 -2.62
C SER A 76 -21.23 1.49 -1.32
N ARG A 77 -21.61 0.30 -0.85
CA ARG A 77 -21.20 -0.20 0.47
C ARG A 77 -19.81 -0.81 0.40
N PHE A 78 -18.92 -0.38 1.29
CA PHE A 78 -17.53 -0.84 1.28
C PHE A 78 -16.96 -1.21 2.65
N VAL A 79 -15.86 -1.94 2.57
CA VAL A 79 -14.90 -2.13 3.66
C VAL A 79 -13.51 -1.92 3.10
N ARG A 80 -12.73 -1.07 3.75
CA ARG A 80 -11.35 -0.77 3.44
C ARG A 80 -10.44 -1.28 4.54
N TYR A 81 -9.54 -2.19 4.21
CA TYR A 81 -8.52 -2.73 5.09
C TYR A 81 -7.21 -1.98 4.86
N ARG A 82 -6.68 -1.36 5.92
CA ARG A 82 -5.47 -0.53 5.87
C ARG A 82 -4.26 -1.32 6.35
N VAL A 83 -3.15 -1.21 5.65
CA VAL A 83 -1.85 -1.75 6.05
C VAL A 83 -0.83 -0.61 6.05
N PRO A 84 -0.36 -0.16 7.23
CA PRO A 84 -0.86 -0.50 8.57
C PRO A 84 -2.20 0.18 8.90
N GLY A 85 -2.96 -0.37 9.84
CA GLY A 85 -4.13 0.31 10.41
C GLY A 85 -5.33 -0.59 10.70
N THR A 86 -6.41 0.03 11.17
CA THR A 86 -7.70 -0.63 11.37
C THR A 86 -8.54 -0.59 10.10
N ALA A 87 -9.42 -1.57 9.95
CA ALA A 87 -10.40 -1.56 8.87
C ALA A 87 -11.43 -0.45 9.07
N VAL A 88 -11.90 0.12 7.97
CA VAL A 88 -12.92 1.16 7.91
C VAL A 88 -14.06 0.63 7.05
N ALA A 89 -15.31 0.89 7.43
CA ALA A 89 -16.48 0.48 6.67
C ALA A 89 -17.48 1.63 6.56
N GLY A 90 -18.27 1.63 5.50
CA GLY A 90 -19.28 2.65 5.26
C GLY A 90 -19.92 2.52 3.90
N ASP A 91 -20.51 3.63 3.46
CA ASP A 91 -21.07 3.83 2.13
C ASP A 91 -20.34 5.00 1.47
N SER A 92 -20.11 4.88 0.17
CA SER A 92 -19.37 5.83 -0.65
C SER A 92 -20.11 6.10 -1.96
N PRO A 93 -20.40 7.36 -2.31
CA PRO A 93 -20.96 7.71 -3.61
C PRO A 93 -19.99 7.44 -4.77
N GLU A 94 -18.68 7.48 -4.54
CA GLU A 94 -17.65 7.19 -5.55
C GLU A 94 -17.75 5.75 -6.06
N LEU A 95 -18.23 4.82 -5.24
CA LEU A 95 -18.40 3.42 -5.63
C LEU A 95 -19.77 3.12 -6.28
N ALA A 96 -20.63 4.13 -6.42
CA ALA A 96 -22.02 3.92 -6.86
C ALA A 96 -22.13 3.46 -8.32
N ASP A 97 -21.16 3.80 -9.16
CA ASP A 97 -21.08 3.32 -10.55
C ASP A 97 -20.42 1.93 -10.68
N GLY A 98 -19.95 1.39 -9.56
CA GLY A 98 -19.35 0.06 -9.45
C GLY A 98 -17.84 0.03 -9.69
N ASP A 99 -17.16 1.16 -9.86
CA ASP A 99 -15.69 1.21 -9.98
C ASP A 99 -15.07 2.16 -8.95
N LEU A 100 -13.75 2.17 -8.85
CA LEU A 100 -13.01 3.16 -8.06
C LEU A 100 -11.91 3.76 -8.93
N ALA A 101 -12.03 5.04 -9.27
CA ALA A 101 -11.02 5.72 -10.08
C ALA A 101 -9.86 6.23 -9.21
N ALA A 102 -8.66 6.29 -9.80
CA ALA A 102 -7.47 6.77 -9.10
C ALA A 102 -7.60 8.23 -8.61
N SER A 103 -8.38 9.06 -9.33
CA SER A 103 -8.68 10.45 -8.96
C SER A 103 -9.63 10.60 -7.76
N GLU A 104 -10.34 9.54 -7.39
CA GLU A 104 -11.34 9.55 -6.31
C GLU A 104 -10.75 9.09 -4.98
N ILE A 105 -9.58 8.45 -5.00
CA ILE A 105 -8.92 7.84 -3.84
C ILE A 105 -8.75 8.82 -2.67
N ASP A 106 -8.46 10.09 -2.93
CA ASP A 106 -8.24 11.07 -1.86
C ASP A 106 -9.54 11.38 -1.12
N THR A 107 -10.64 11.58 -1.86
CA THR A 107 -11.98 11.81 -1.31
C THR A 107 -12.48 10.55 -0.62
N PHE A 108 -12.50 9.42 -1.35
CA PHE A 108 -12.87 8.10 -0.82
C PHE A 108 -12.07 7.76 0.44
N GLY A 109 -10.79 8.12 0.48
CA GLY A 109 -9.85 7.92 1.58
C GLY A 109 -10.35 8.46 2.92
N GLN A 110 -11.14 9.52 2.92
CA GLN A 110 -11.71 10.15 4.12
C GLN A 110 -13.03 9.53 4.57
N GLU A 111 -13.63 8.66 3.77
CA GLU A 111 -14.96 8.13 4.03
C GLU A 111 -14.97 6.90 4.94
N GLY A 112 -16.16 6.68 5.50
CA GLY A 112 -16.47 5.59 6.40
C GLY A 112 -16.11 5.86 7.85
N SER A 113 -16.28 4.83 8.67
CA SER A 113 -15.95 4.86 10.09
C SER A 113 -15.22 3.57 10.49
N ALA A 114 -14.61 3.55 11.67
CA ALA A 114 -13.92 2.35 12.15
C ALA A 114 -14.85 1.13 12.10
N ALA A 115 -14.38 0.06 11.45
CA ALA A 115 -15.15 -1.17 11.36
C ALA A 115 -15.20 -1.89 12.72
N ALA A 116 -16.21 -2.73 12.91
CA ALA A 116 -16.32 -3.57 14.11
C ALA A 116 -15.08 -4.47 14.28
N ALA A 117 -14.70 -4.81 15.52
CA ALA A 117 -13.46 -5.53 15.83
C ALA A 117 -13.28 -6.90 15.13
N GLY A 118 -14.38 -7.53 14.70
CA GLY A 118 -14.36 -8.76 13.91
C GLY A 118 -13.93 -8.58 12.44
N VAL A 119 -13.92 -7.35 11.94
CA VAL A 119 -13.62 -6.98 10.55
C VAL A 119 -12.14 -6.62 10.45
N ARG A 120 -11.34 -7.53 9.92
CA ARG A 120 -9.88 -7.40 9.94
C ARG A 120 -9.22 -8.26 8.86
N ILE A 121 -7.94 -7.97 8.64
CA ILE A 121 -7.04 -8.88 7.94
C ILE A 121 -6.77 -10.08 8.85
N VAL A 122 -7.11 -11.27 8.38
CA VAL A 122 -6.95 -12.55 9.08
C VAL A 122 -5.63 -13.20 8.70
N THR A 123 -5.24 -13.08 7.43
CA THR A 123 -3.97 -13.60 6.92
C THR A 123 -3.40 -12.61 5.93
N LEU A 124 -2.10 -12.35 6.04
CA LEU A 124 -1.33 -11.53 5.12
C LEU A 124 0.01 -12.22 4.87
N ILE A 125 0.19 -12.74 3.66
CA ILE A 125 1.46 -13.30 3.18
C ILE A 125 1.80 -12.67 1.83
N ALA A 126 2.95 -13.03 1.26
CA ALA A 126 3.55 -12.33 0.12
C ALA A 126 2.59 -12.12 -1.07
N ASP A 127 1.79 -13.13 -1.40
CA ASP A 127 0.94 -13.20 -2.59
C ASP A 127 -0.53 -13.51 -2.26
N ARG A 128 -0.91 -13.44 -0.97
CA ARG A 128 -2.26 -13.74 -0.52
C ARG A 128 -2.67 -12.91 0.68
N VAL A 129 -3.89 -12.40 0.61
CA VAL A 129 -4.58 -11.74 1.71
C VAL A 129 -5.91 -12.43 1.97
N ARG A 130 -6.22 -12.69 3.25
CA ARG A 130 -7.54 -13.13 3.69
C ARG A 130 -8.11 -12.10 4.65
N VAL A 131 -9.32 -11.64 4.39
CA VAL A 131 -10.02 -10.68 5.24
C VAL A 131 -11.36 -11.21 5.71
N ALA A 132 -11.73 -10.79 6.91
CA ALA A 132 -13.02 -11.03 7.53
C ALA A 132 -13.94 -9.81 7.29
N LEU A 133 -15.10 -10.03 6.69
CA LEU A 133 -16.08 -8.99 6.37
C LEU A 133 -17.04 -8.74 7.54
N PRO A 134 -17.73 -7.58 7.59
CA PRO A 134 -18.81 -7.32 8.53
C PRO A 134 -19.90 -8.40 8.46
N ALA A 135 -20.49 -8.77 9.58
CA ALA A 135 -21.57 -9.77 9.63
C ALA A 135 -22.78 -9.40 8.75
N GLY A 136 -23.02 -8.10 8.54
CA GLY A 136 -24.10 -7.59 7.69
C GLY A 136 -23.72 -7.39 6.21
N PHE A 137 -22.55 -7.84 5.74
CA PHE A 137 -22.19 -7.78 4.33
C PHE A 137 -23.03 -8.79 3.54
N PRO A 138 -23.77 -8.40 2.47
CA PRO A 138 -24.68 -9.31 1.78
C PRO A 138 -23.96 -10.45 1.03
N ALA A 139 -24.69 -11.54 0.77
CA ALA A 139 -24.33 -12.47 -0.29
C ALA A 139 -24.50 -11.80 -1.66
N GLY A 140 -23.72 -12.24 -2.65
CA GLY A 140 -23.89 -11.80 -4.04
C GLY A 140 -22.62 -11.26 -4.71
N PRO A 141 -22.79 -10.66 -5.90
CA PRO A 141 -21.69 -10.08 -6.67
C PRO A 141 -20.94 -9.03 -5.87
N THR A 142 -19.62 -9.15 -5.83
CA THR A 142 -18.72 -8.33 -5.04
C THR A 142 -17.49 -7.98 -5.86
N ARG A 143 -16.98 -6.77 -5.68
CA ARG A 143 -15.75 -6.31 -6.32
C ARG A 143 -14.70 -5.98 -5.27
N ALA A 144 -13.45 -6.19 -5.62
CA ALA A 144 -12.32 -5.75 -4.81
C ALA A 144 -11.27 -5.04 -5.66
N VAL A 145 -10.55 -4.13 -5.01
CA VAL A 145 -9.45 -3.36 -5.61
C VAL A 145 -8.41 -3.04 -4.53
N LEU A 146 -7.14 -3.00 -4.93
CA LEU A 146 -6.06 -2.51 -4.09
C LEU A 146 -5.67 -1.11 -4.53
N TYR A 147 -5.26 -0.30 -3.57
CA TYR A 147 -4.59 0.95 -3.89
C TYR A 147 -3.51 1.31 -2.87
N ALA A 148 -2.52 2.05 -3.32
CA ALA A 148 -1.49 2.64 -2.49
C ALA A 148 -1.42 4.15 -2.75
N VAL A 149 -1.23 4.91 -1.67
CA VAL A 149 -0.99 6.36 -1.75
C VAL A 149 0.51 6.57 -1.62
N VAL A 150 1.17 6.97 -2.71
CA VAL A 150 2.62 7.25 -2.75
C VAL A 150 2.87 8.71 -3.18
N PRO A 151 4.05 9.29 -2.89
CA PRO A 151 4.32 10.70 -3.17
C PRO A 151 4.12 11.13 -4.62
N ASP A 152 4.35 10.23 -5.58
CA ASP A 152 4.26 10.50 -7.01
C ASP A 152 2.83 10.34 -7.57
N GLY A 153 1.87 9.92 -6.74
CA GLY A 153 0.47 9.74 -7.11
C GLY A 153 -0.13 8.44 -6.58
N ASN A 154 -1.44 8.30 -6.71
CA ASN A 154 -2.13 7.09 -6.29
C ASN A 154 -1.91 5.96 -7.31
N VAL A 155 -1.66 4.75 -6.81
CA VAL A 155 -1.52 3.54 -7.63
C VAL A 155 -2.71 2.63 -7.33
N LEU A 156 -3.39 2.16 -8.38
CA LEU A 156 -4.55 1.28 -8.30
C LEU A 156 -4.21 -0.06 -8.97
N SER A 157 -4.67 -1.18 -8.39
CA SER A 157 -4.64 -2.47 -9.09
C SER A 157 -5.74 -2.56 -10.14
N ASN A 158 -5.73 -3.64 -10.93
CA ASN A 158 -6.93 -4.07 -11.62
C ASN A 158 -8.04 -4.41 -10.60
N PRO A 159 -9.32 -4.10 -10.89
CA PRO A 159 -10.43 -4.61 -10.11
C PRO A 159 -10.58 -6.12 -10.35
N ILE A 160 -11.16 -6.82 -9.37
CA ILE A 160 -11.53 -8.22 -9.49
C ILE A 160 -12.93 -8.48 -8.95
N ASP A 161 -13.70 -9.23 -9.72
CA ASP A 161 -15.06 -9.64 -9.39
C ASP A 161 -15.09 -11.04 -8.78
N PHE A 162 -15.95 -11.23 -7.80
CA PHE A 162 -16.21 -12.53 -7.18
C PHE A 162 -17.60 -12.55 -6.55
N THR A 163 -18.04 -13.72 -6.10
CA THR A 163 -19.33 -13.89 -5.44
C THR A 163 -19.13 -14.26 -3.98
N LEU A 164 -19.84 -13.58 -3.09
CA LEU A 164 -19.96 -13.96 -1.68
C LEU A 164 -21.13 -14.94 -1.49
N PRO A 165 -20.93 -16.06 -0.77
CA PRO A 165 -21.99 -17.02 -0.49
C PRO A 165 -23.02 -16.52 0.52
#